data_AF-C7LPG0-F1
#
_entry.id   AF-C7LPG0-F1
#
_cell.length_a   1.000
_cell.length_b   1.000
_cell.length_c   1.000
_cell.angle_alpha   90.00
_cell.angle_beta   90.00
_cell.angle_gamma   90.00
#
_symmetry.space_group_name_H-M   'P 1'
#
loop_
_entity.id
_entity.type
_entity.pdbx_description
1 polymer ?
#
loop_
_entity_poly.entity_id
_entity_poly.type
_entity_poly.pdbx_seq_one_letter_code
_entity_poly.pdbx_strand_id
1 'polypeptide(L)'
;MLERMITEVSTVSKEKPRNKRYNLNIPEALFDEVQSIADENGTSVVDLLRRFIKLGLVAVSIEKRDDTRLSIIDSNGERELRLLV
;
A
#
# COMPACT_ATOMS: atom_id res chain seq x y z
N MET A 1 -5.48 23.56 -1.03
CA MET A 1 -5.40 22.63 -2.19
C MET A 1 -5.02 21.21 -1.76
N LEU A 2 -4.08 21.04 -0.84
CA LEU A 2 -3.75 19.76 -0.16
C LEU A 2 -4.95 19.11 0.57
N GLU A 3 -5.84 19.91 1.16
CA GLU A 3 -7.02 19.40 1.89
C GLU A 3 -7.98 18.58 1.02
N ARG A 4 -8.11 18.90 -0.29
CA ARG A 4 -9.04 18.21 -1.19
C ARG A 4 -8.63 16.77 -1.51
N MET A 5 -7.33 16.45 -1.45
CA MET A 5 -6.84 15.10 -1.75
C MET A 5 -7.00 14.13 -0.58
N ILE A 6 -6.85 14.61 0.66
CA ILE A 6 -7.18 13.79 1.84
C ILE A 6 -8.67 13.41 1.77
N THR A 7 -9.51 14.32 1.25
CA THR A 7 -10.94 14.07 1.08
C THR A 7 -11.26 12.98 0.03
N GLU A 8 -10.52 12.89 -1.08
CA GLU A 8 -10.80 11.87 -2.13
C GLU A 8 -10.40 10.45 -1.73
N VAL A 9 -9.40 10.28 -0.86
CA VAL A 9 -9.12 8.96 -0.25
C VAL A 9 -10.16 8.62 0.82
N SER A 10 -10.84 9.65 1.37
CA SER A 10 -11.84 9.53 2.42
C SER A 10 -13.27 9.30 1.91
N THR A 11 -13.53 9.35 0.59
CA THR A 11 -14.83 8.99 -0.01
C THR A 11 -14.98 7.48 -0.21
N VAL A 12 -14.57 6.69 0.79
CA VAL A 12 -15.11 5.33 0.92
C VAL A 12 -16.56 5.50 1.41
N SER A 13 -17.47 5.48 0.43
CA SER A 13 -18.93 5.48 0.51
C SER A 13 -19.50 5.07 1.88
N LYS A 14 -20.51 5.81 2.37
CA LYS A 14 -21.37 5.49 3.53
C LYS A 14 -22.16 4.16 3.39
N GLU A 15 -21.96 3.40 2.32
CA GLU A 15 -22.53 2.07 2.13
C GLU A 15 -21.74 1.01 2.94
N LYS A 16 -22.43 -0.01 3.46
CA LYS A 16 -21.79 -1.18 4.08
C LYS A 16 -20.64 -1.67 3.19
N PRO A 17 -19.43 -1.92 3.73
CA PRO A 17 -18.31 -2.34 2.91
C PRO A 17 -18.65 -3.61 2.15
N ARG A 18 -18.77 -3.50 0.82
CA ARG A 18 -18.95 -4.66 -0.06
C ARG A 18 -17.63 -5.37 -0.20
N ASN A 19 -17.34 -6.28 0.72
CA ASN A 19 -16.13 -7.09 0.68
C ASN A 19 -16.12 -7.93 -0.61
N LYS A 20 -15.01 -7.86 -1.34
CA LYS A 20 -14.70 -8.73 -2.47
C LYS A 20 -13.70 -9.78 -2.02
N ARG A 21 -13.94 -11.03 -2.37
CA ARG A 21 -12.99 -12.13 -2.17
C ARG A 21 -12.30 -12.42 -3.49
N TYR A 22 -10.98 -12.51 -3.46
CA TYR A 22 -10.14 -12.91 -4.59
C TYR A 22 -9.11 -13.92 -4.08
N ASN A 23 -8.64 -14.79 -4.96
CA ASN A 23 -7.51 -15.67 -4.70
C ASN A 23 -6.27 -15.03 -5.32
N LEU A 24 -5.17 -15.00 -4.56
CA LEU A 24 -3.91 -14.43 -4.99
C LEU A 24 -2.90 -15.56 -5.15
N ASN A 25 -2.27 -15.66 -6.31
CA ASN A 25 -1.14 -16.55 -6.55
C ASN A 25 0.13 -15.70 -6.58
N ILE A 26 1.09 -16.00 -5.70
CA ILE A 26 2.38 -15.32 -5.61
C ILE A 26 3.51 -16.36 -5.45
N PRO A 27 4.76 -16.02 -5.80
CA PRO A 27 5.91 -16.88 -5.52
C PRO A 27 6.00 -17.25 -4.04
N GLU A 28 6.36 -18.50 -3.75
CA GLU A 28 6.48 -19.02 -2.39
C GLU A 28 7.43 -18.18 -1.53
N ALA A 29 8.62 -17.87 -2.04
CA ALA A 29 9.59 -17.03 -1.33
C ALA A 29 9.02 -15.65 -0.92
N LEU A 30 8.17 -15.05 -1.78
CA LEU A 30 7.52 -13.78 -1.45
C LEU A 30 6.44 -13.97 -0.38
N PHE A 31 5.69 -15.08 -0.45
CA PHE A 31 4.72 -15.40 0.59
C PHE A 31 5.42 -15.59 1.95
N ASP A 32 6.55 -16.30 1.98
CA ASP A 32 7.32 -16.55 3.20
C ASP A 32 7.82 -15.26 3.85
N GLU A 33 8.32 -14.29 3.05
CA GLU A 33 8.71 -12.97 3.56
C GLU A 33 7.53 -12.23 4.19
N VAL A 34 6.37 -12.23 3.52
CA VAL A 34 5.15 -11.59 4.03
C VAL A 34 4.66 -12.29 5.30
N GLN A 35 4.74 -13.62 5.35
CA GLN A 35 4.38 -14.41 6.52
C GLN A 35 5.28 -14.09 7.72
N SER A 36 6.61 -14.04 7.53
CA SER A 36 7.56 -13.69 8.58
C SER A 36 7.24 -12.31 9.20
N ILE A 37 7.00 -11.30 8.35
CA ILE A 37 6.65 -9.95 8.82
C ILE A 37 5.29 -9.94 9.54
N ALA A 38 4.33 -10.72 9.07
CA ALA A 38 3.03 -10.83 9.71
C ALA A 38 3.16 -11.45 11.11
N ASP A 39 3.98 -12.49 11.25
CA ASP A 39 4.26 -13.17 12.52
C ASP A 39 4.99 -12.26 13.51
N GLU A 40 6.03 -11.55 13.06
CA GLU A 40 6.77 -10.56 13.87
C GLU A 40 5.85 -9.46 14.43
N ASN A 41 4.84 -9.06 13.66
CA ASN A 41 3.90 -8.00 14.04
C ASN A 41 2.62 -8.53 14.71
N GLY A 42 2.50 -9.84 14.94
CA GLY A 42 1.30 -10.46 15.51
C GLY A 42 0.02 -10.19 14.70
N THR A 43 0.13 -10.18 13.38
CA THR A 43 -0.98 -9.91 12.45
C THR A 43 -1.14 -11.03 11.42
N SER A 44 -2.20 -10.99 10.62
CA SER A 44 -2.40 -11.97 9.54
C SER A 44 -1.75 -11.50 8.24
N VAL A 45 -1.30 -12.45 7.40
CA VAL A 45 -0.83 -12.16 6.03
C VAL A 45 -1.86 -11.34 5.26
N VAL A 46 -3.16 -11.62 5.42
CA VAL A 46 -4.22 -10.89 4.74
C VAL A 46 -4.30 -9.43 5.20
N ASP A 47 -4.14 -9.16 6.50
CA ASP A 47 -4.16 -7.80 7.03
C ASP A 47 -2.93 -7.01 6.60
N LEU A 48 -1.76 -7.66 6.55
CA LEU A 48 -0.53 -7.07 6.03
C LEU A 48 -0.66 -6.73 4.54
N LEU A 49 -1.13 -7.66 3.72
CA LEU A 49 -1.39 -7.45 2.28
C LEU A 49 -2.40 -6.31 2.05
N ARG A 50 -3.47 -6.21 2.85
CA ARG A 50 -4.42 -5.09 2.75
C ARG A 50 -3.75 -3.74 3.01
N ARG A 51 -2.79 -3.65 3.94
CA ARG A 51 -2.03 -2.42 4.21
C ARG A 51 -1.10 -2.08 3.05
N PHE A 52 -0.39 -3.06 2.52
CA PHE A 52 0.50 -2.85 1.37
C PHE A 52 -0.26 -2.48 0.09
N ILE A 53 -1.44 -3.06 -0.15
CA ILE A 53 -2.30 -2.64 -1.27
C ILE A 53 -2.67 -1.15 -1.16
N LYS A 54 -3.04 -0.67 0.03
CA LYS A 54 -3.33 0.75 0.24
C LYS A 54 -2.10 1.63 -0.03
N LEU A 55 -0.93 1.23 0.47
CA LEU A 55 0.31 1.97 0.23
C LEU A 55 0.66 2.01 -1.26
N GLY A 56 0.54 0.87 -1.95
CA GLY A 56 0.77 0.77 -3.39
C GLY A 56 -0.19 1.66 -4.19
N LEU A 57 -1.47 1.72 -3.81
CA LEU A 57 -2.45 2.62 -4.46
C LEU A 57 -2.09 4.10 -4.27
N VAL A 58 -1.63 4.50 -3.08
CA VAL A 58 -1.14 5.86 -2.85
C VAL A 58 0.06 6.14 -3.74
N ALA A 59 1.02 5.21 -3.80
CA ALA A 59 2.22 5.36 -4.60
C ALA A 59 1.90 5.51 -6.11
N VAL A 60 1.04 4.66 -6.66
CA VAL A 60 0.54 4.76 -8.05
C VAL A 60 -0.21 6.07 -8.29
N SER A 61 -0.98 6.56 -7.31
CA SER A 61 -1.69 7.85 -7.44
C SER A 61 -0.75 9.05 -7.49
N ILE A 62 0.41 8.95 -6.85
CA ILE A 62 1.45 9.98 -6.85
C ILE A 62 2.15 9.96 -8.21
N GLU A 63 2.54 8.79 -8.71
CA GLU A 63 3.24 8.62 -10.00
C GLU A 63 2.43 9.16 -11.20
N LYS A 64 1.10 9.12 -11.14
CA LYS A 64 0.22 9.65 -12.20
C LYS A 64 0.27 11.17 -12.38
N ARG A 65 1.03 11.89 -11.56
CA ARG A 65 1.12 13.35 -11.60
C ARG A 65 2.47 13.72 -12.17
N ASP A 66 2.45 14.70 -13.07
CA ASP A 66 3.69 15.27 -13.55
C ASP A 66 4.46 15.92 -12.38
N ASP A 67 5.79 15.77 -12.39
CA ASP A 67 6.74 16.34 -11.43
C ASP A 67 6.61 15.91 -9.96
N THR A 68 6.00 14.75 -9.67
CA THR A 68 5.96 14.17 -8.32
C THR A 68 6.94 13.00 -8.18
N ARG A 69 7.48 12.85 -6.95
CA ARG A 69 8.40 11.77 -6.59
C ARG A 69 8.01 11.17 -5.24
N LEU A 70 8.02 9.85 -5.15
CA LEU A 70 7.85 9.14 -3.89
C LEU A 70 9.22 8.81 -3.29
N SER A 71 9.47 9.31 -2.08
CA SER A 71 10.66 8.98 -1.29
C SER A 71 10.25 8.36 0.04
N ILE A 72 10.94 7.29 0.46
CA ILE A 72 10.85 6.77 1.83
C ILE A 72 12.05 7.34 2.59
N ILE A 73 11.76 8.10 3.64
CA ILE A 73 12.78 8.66 4.53
C ILE A 73 12.80 7.81 5.79
N ASP A 74 13.96 7.23 6.09
CA ASP A 74 14.23 6.55 7.35
C ASP A 74 15.26 7.34 8.18
N SER A 75 15.57 6.87 9.38
CA SER A 75 16.60 7.50 10.25
C SER A 75 18.01 7.45 9.67
N ASN A 76 18.24 6.66 8.61
CA ASN A 76 19.52 6.51 7.92
C ASN A 76 19.58 7.32 6.61
N GLY A 77 18.52 8.03 6.26
CA GLY A 77 18.49 8.96 5.12
C GLY A 77 17.27 8.78 4.21
N GLU A 78 17.32 9.45 3.06
CA GLU A 78 16.28 9.38 2.04
C GLU A 78 16.59 8.25 1.05
N ARG A 79 15.65 7.33 0.86
CA ARG A 79 15.67 6.32 -0.21
C ARG A 79 14.60 6.64 -1.24
N GLU A 80 15.02 6.76 -2.50
CA GLU A 80 14.11 6.90 -3.63
C GLU A 80 13.46 5.55 -3.95
N LEU A 81 12.13 5.51 -3.99
CA LEU A 81 11.42 4.37 -4.57
C LEU A 81 10.99 4.74 -5.98
N ARG A 82 11.56 4.05 -6.97
CA ARG A 82 11.01 4.02 -8.33
C ARG A 82 10.13 2.79 -8.46
N LEU A 83 8.83 2.99 -8.49
CA LEU A 83 7.91 1.95 -8.94
C LEU A 83 8.08 1.85 -10.46
N LEU A 84 8.72 0.77 -10.92
CA LEU A 84 8.73 0.42 -12.32
C LEU A 84 7.49 -0.46 -12.54
N VAL A 85 6.47 0.09 -13.16
CA VAL A 85 5.28 -0.66 -13.60
C VAL A 85 5.54 -1.28 -14.96
#